data_AF-A0A838S118-F1
#
_entry.id   AF-A0A838S118-F1
#
_cell.length_a   1.000
_cell.length_b   1.000
_cell.length_c   1.000
_cell.angle_alpha   90.00
_cell.angle_beta   90.00
_cell.angle_gamma   90.00
#
_symmetry.space_group_name_H-M   'P 1'
#
loop_
_entity.id
_entity.type
_entity.pdbx_description
1 polymer ?
#
loop_
_entity_poly.entity_id
_entity_poly.type
_entity_poly.pdbx_seq_one_letter_code
_entity_poly.pdbx_strand_id
1 'polypeptide(L)'
;MLLLQGNREHVEGIAADDQILLLEEISERQARPSKRRWALLAFGVFLFFSVTHFVPLPIAVLLGVLILLASRSLRPSELYEMIEWRLIVLIACMISFGLAMEKTGADQYLADLIVRGTGQYGPLAVLGGFFIMTVALTQPMSNQAAALVMLPIAVKSALALGLNPRAFAVAVTYAASCSFLTPLEPACVLVYTPGRYRFFDFVRVGSILTIVVFAIVIWLVPIFWPLQP
;
A
#
# COMPACT_ATOMS: atom_id res chain seq x y z
N MET A 1 21.97 -22.35 -14.34
CA MET A 1 21.92 -20.90 -14.60
C MET A 1 23.34 -20.42 -14.75
N LEU A 2 23.70 -19.95 -15.93
CA LEU A 2 25.04 -19.45 -16.25
C LEU A 2 24.89 -17.96 -16.53
N LEU A 3 25.61 -17.12 -15.79
CA LEU A 3 25.54 -15.68 -15.94
C LEU A 3 26.53 -15.28 -17.03
N LEU A 4 26.00 -14.78 -18.15
CA LEU A 4 26.79 -14.43 -19.34
C LEU A 4 26.85 -12.91 -19.44
N GLN A 5 28.03 -12.33 -19.26
CA GLN A 5 28.26 -10.88 -19.28
C GLN A 5 29.11 -10.52 -20.49
N GLY A 6 28.58 -9.71 -21.41
CA GLY A 6 29.23 -9.36 -22.67
C GLY A 6 28.61 -8.15 -23.35
N ASN A 7 29.18 -7.75 -24.48
CA ASN A 7 28.69 -6.63 -25.28
C ASN A 7 27.39 -7.03 -26.03
N ARG A 8 26.43 -6.11 -26.11
CA ARG A 8 25.04 -6.40 -26.53
C ARG A 8 24.92 -7.15 -27.86
N GLU A 9 25.71 -6.78 -28.85
CA GLU A 9 25.73 -7.42 -30.18
C GLU A 9 26.17 -8.90 -30.15
N HIS A 10 27.07 -9.26 -29.23
CA HIS A 10 27.54 -10.65 -29.08
C HIS A 10 26.56 -11.51 -28.28
N VAL A 11 25.84 -10.91 -27.32
CA VAL A 11 24.84 -11.62 -26.51
C VAL A 11 23.58 -11.90 -27.33
N GLU A 12 23.14 -10.95 -28.16
CA GLU A 12 22.02 -11.13 -29.10
C GLU A 12 22.34 -12.18 -30.17
N GLY A 13 23.60 -12.25 -30.65
CA GLY A 13 24.04 -13.29 -31.59
C GLY A 13 24.07 -14.71 -31.01
N ILE A 14 24.36 -14.85 -29.71
CA ILE A 14 24.37 -16.14 -29.00
C ILE A 14 22.95 -16.59 -28.64
N ALA A 15 22.04 -15.64 -28.38
CA ALA A 15 20.62 -15.91 -28.11
C ALA A 15 19.83 -16.34 -29.37
N ALA A 16 20.38 -16.13 -30.57
CA ALA A 16 19.82 -16.61 -31.82
C ALA A 16 20.07 -18.11 -32.07
N ASP A 17 20.94 -18.73 -31.27
CA ASP A 17 21.20 -20.17 -31.31
C ASP A 17 20.19 -20.90 -30.42
N ASP A 18 19.42 -21.85 -30.98
CA ASP A 18 18.26 -22.53 -30.38
C ASP A 18 18.58 -23.32 -29.09
N GLN A 19 19.84 -23.35 -28.66
CA GLN A 19 20.32 -24.07 -27.49
C GLN A 19 20.36 -23.22 -26.20
N ILE A 20 20.14 -21.91 -26.29
CA ILE A 20 20.25 -20.99 -25.14
C ILE A 20 18.92 -20.25 -24.93
N LEU A 21 18.14 -20.70 -23.94
CA LEU A 21 16.92 -20.04 -23.53
C LEU A 21 17.25 -18.79 -22.69
N LEU A 22 17.09 -17.60 -23.26
CA LEU A 22 17.28 -16.34 -22.55
C LEU A 22 16.13 -16.11 -21.56
N LEU A 23 16.30 -16.58 -20.33
CA LEU A 23 15.26 -16.60 -19.28
C LEU A 23 14.92 -15.22 -18.72
N GLU A 24 15.85 -14.26 -18.77
CA GLU A 24 15.66 -12.93 -18.20
C GLU A 24 16.54 -11.91 -18.93
N GLU A 25 15.92 -11.13 -19.82
CA GLU A 25 16.52 -9.87 -20.27
C GLU A 25 16.45 -8.94 -19.06
N ILE A 26 17.55 -8.74 -18.34
CA ILE A 26 17.63 -7.67 -17.35
C ILE A 26 17.50 -6.38 -18.16
N SER A 27 16.26 -5.90 -18.28
CA SER A 27 15.95 -4.56 -18.73
C SER A 27 16.54 -3.62 -17.69
N GLU A 28 17.85 -3.37 -17.81
CA GLU A 28 18.46 -2.20 -17.21
C GLU A 28 17.74 -1.02 -17.82
N ARG A 29 16.73 -0.55 -17.08
CA ARG A 29 16.06 0.73 -17.33
C ARG A 29 17.17 1.76 -17.32
N GLN A 30 17.72 2.06 -18.49
CA GLN A 30 18.99 2.77 -18.64
C GLN A 30 18.99 4.00 -17.75
N ALA A 31 19.68 3.91 -16.61
CA ALA A 31 19.87 5.06 -15.77
C ALA A 31 20.59 6.08 -16.64
N ARG A 32 20.04 7.29 -16.78
CA ARG A 32 20.65 8.37 -17.56
C ARG A 32 21.47 9.24 -16.60
N PRO A 33 22.74 8.89 -16.28
CA PRO A 33 23.53 9.58 -15.27
C PRO A 33 23.71 11.07 -15.60
N SER A 34 23.69 11.43 -16.89
CA SER A 34 23.80 12.81 -17.37
C SER A 34 22.64 13.72 -16.91
N LYS A 35 21.50 13.16 -16.48
CA LYS A 35 20.31 13.92 -16.05
C LYS A 35 20.06 13.88 -14.54
N ARG A 36 21.01 13.31 -13.77
CA ARG A 36 20.94 13.20 -12.30
C ARG A 36 20.70 14.54 -11.59
N ARG A 37 21.28 15.64 -12.09
CA ARG A 37 21.13 16.98 -11.49
C ARG A 37 19.67 17.45 -11.51
N TRP A 38 18.94 17.19 -12.59
CA TRP A 38 17.53 17.55 -12.72
C TRP A 38 16.63 16.67 -11.86
N ALA A 39 16.96 15.38 -11.72
CA ALA A 39 16.26 14.49 -10.80
C ALA A 39 16.42 14.92 -9.33
N LEU A 40 17.64 15.29 -8.92
CA LEU A 40 17.91 15.82 -7.59
C LEU A 40 17.21 17.16 -7.35
N LEU A 41 17.19 18.04 -8.36
CA LEU A 41 16.48 19.32 -8.27
C LEU A 41 14.97 19.10 -8.12
N ALA A 42 14.36 18.25 -8.95
CA ALA A 42 12.94 17.92 -8.86
C ALA A 42 12.57 17.36 -7.48
N PHE A 43 13.41 16.45 -6.96
CA PHE A 43 13.23 15.89 -5.61
C PHE A 43 13.37 16.95 -4.52
N GLY A 44 14.38 17.83 -4.62
CA GLY A 44 14.59 18.92 -3.67
C GLY A 44 13.44 19.93 -3.66
N VAL A 45 12.91 20.29 -4.83
CA VAL A 45 11.73 21.16 -4.96
C VAL A 45 10.51 20.51 -4.31
N PHE A 46 10.26 19.24 -4.63
CA PHE A 46 9.17 18.48 -4.02
C PHE A 46 9.30 18.43 -2.48
N LEU A 47 10.50 18.13 -1.97
CA LEU A 47 10.77 18.03 -0.54
C LEU A 47 10.57 19.38 0.16
N PHE A 48 11.10 20.46 -0.41
CA PHE A 48 10.96 21.81 0.13
C PHE A 48 9.49 22.20 0.28
N PHE A 49 8.69 22.00 -0.77
CA PHE A 49 7.26 22.33 -0.72
C PHE A 49 6.46 21.39 0.19
N SER A 50 6.86 20.12 0.29
CA SER A 50 6.21 19.15 1.19
C SER A 50 6.41 19.48 2.66
N VAL A 51 7.58 19.99 3.04
CA VAL A 51 7.91 20.35 4.43
C VAL A 51 7.36 21.72 4.81
N THR A 52 7.47 22.69 3.91
CA THR A 52 7.00 24.07 4.17
C THR A 52 5.47 24.20 4.12
N HIS A 53 4.77 23.20 3.57
CA HIS A 53 3.31 23.21 3.38
C HIS A 53 2.79 24.43 2.61
N PHE A 54 3.66 25.12 1.85
CA PHE A 54 3.32 26.36 1.15
C PHE A 54 2.33 26.12 -0.01
N VAL A 55 2.38 24.93 -0.61
CA VAL A 55 1.44 24.46 -1.61
C VAL A 55 0.90 23.08 -1.22
N PRO A 56 -0.34 22.74 -1.62
CA PRO A 56 -0.86 21.38 -1.48
C PRO A 56 0.10 20.33 -2.05
N LEU A 57 0.23 19.20 -1.35
CA LEU A 57 1.13 18.10 -1.72
C LEU A 57 0.95 17.62 -3.18
N PRO A 58 -0.28 17.53 -3.74
CA PRO A 58 -0.44 17.21 -5.17
C PRO A 58 0.24 18.21 -6.11
N ILE A 59 0.20 19.50 -5.77
CA ILE A 59 0.85 20.56 -6.57
C ILE A 59 2.38 20.42 -6.47
N ALA A 60 2.91 20.13 -5.28
CA ALA A 60 4.34 19.88 -5.09
C ALA A 60 4.85 18.70 -5.93
N VAL A 61 4.09 17.60 -5.99
CA VAL A 61 4.41 16.43 -6.82
C VAL A 61 4.37 16.80 -8.31
N LEU A 62 3.32 17.48 -8.76
CA LEU A 62 3.17 17.90 -10.15
C LEU A 62 4.31 18.82 -10.61
N LEU A 63 4.76 19.74 -9.75
CA LEU A 63 5.91 20.60 -10.04
C LEU A 63 7.20 19.77 -10.22
N GLY A 64 7.44 18.78 -9.36
CA GLY A 64 8.57 17.86 -9.51
C GLY A 64 8.53 17.10 -10.83
N VAL A 65 7.37 16.54 -11.20
CA VAL A 65 7.17 15.83 -12.47
C VAL A 65 7.37 16.78 -13.67
N LEU A 66 6.86 18.02 -13.58
CA LEU A 66 7.01 19.02 -14.64
C LEU A 66 8.49 19.34 -14.89
N ILE A 67 9.30 19.49 -13.84
CA ILE A 67 10.75 19.68 -13.96
C ILE A 67 11.41 18.51 -14.67
N LEU A 68 11.02 17.26 -14.35
CA LEU A 68 11.55 16.07 -14.99
C LEU A 68 11.19 15.97 -16.48
N LEU A 69 9.96 16.38 -16.85
CA LEU A 69 9.51 16.42 -18.25
C LEU A 69 10.19 17.57 -19.03
N ALA A 70 10.26 18.77 -18.44
CA ALA A 70 10.87 19.95 -19.05
C ALA A 70 12.37 19.77 -19.29
N SER A 71 13.08 19.15 -18.34
CA SER A 71 14.50 18.77 -18.49
C SER A 71 14.72 17.57 -19.43
N ARG A 72 13.65 16.98 -19.96
CA ARG A 72 13.63 15.72 -20.72
C ARG A 72 14.30 14.57 -19.96
N SER A 73 14.38 14.66 -18.63
CA SER A 73 14.91 13.59 -17.79
C SER A 73 14.02 12.37 -17.83
N LEU A 74 12.72 12.60 -17.92
CA LEU A 74 11.69 11.60 -18.11
C LEU A 74 10.99 11.82 -19.45
N ARG A 75 10.81 10.76 -20.25
CA ARG A 75 9.98 10.82 -21.47
C ARG A 75 8.50 10.64 -21.09
N PRO A 76 7.55 11.28 -21.81
CA PRO A 76 6.13 11.08 -21.57
C PRO A 76 5.70 9.60 -21.62
N SER A 77 6.26 8.81 -22.54
CA SER A 77 5.98 7.36 -22.63
C SER A 77 6.39 6.60 -21.37
N GLU A 78 7.56 6.92 -20.81
CA GLU A 78 8.06 6.31 -19.56
C GLU A 78 7.18 6.71 -18.36
N LEU A 79 6.65 7.95 -18.35
CA LEU A 79 5.72 8.40 -17.33
C LEU A 79 4.42 7.58 -17.35
N TYR A 80 3.86 7.32 -18.54
CA TYR A 80 2.65 6.51 -18.67
C TYR A 80 2.83 5.07 -18.21
N GLU A 81 4.01 4.48 -18.44
CA GLU A 81 4.36 3.16 -17.93
C GLU A 81 4.58 3.13 -16.42
N MET A 82 4.98 4.25 -15.81
CA MET A 82 5.12 4.39 -14.35
C MET A 82 3.78 4.53 -13.63
N ILE A 83 2.69 4.87 -14.33
CA ILE A 83 1.37 5.03 -13.74
C ILE A 83 0.74 3.65 -13.51
N GLU A 84 0.49 3.32 -12.25
CA GLU A 84 -0.30 2.15 -11.88
C GLU A 84 -1.81 2.41 -12.10
N TRP A 85 -2.29 2.23 -13.34
CA TRP A 85 -3.70 2.43 -13.69
C TRP A 85 -4.66 1.63 -12.82
N ARG A 86 -4.27 0.42 -12.40
CA ARG A 86 -5.04 -0.42 -11.48
C ARG A 86 -5.28 0.29 -10.14
N LEU A 87 -4.28 0.97 -9.60
CA LEU A 87 -4.40 1.72 -8.34
C LEU A 87 -5.35 2.91 -8.49
N ILE A 88 -5.28 3.64 -9.60
CA ILE A 88 -6.16 4.79 -9.85
C ILE A 88 -7.63 4.35 -9.93
N VAL A 89 -7.91 3.31 -10.71
CA VAL A 89 -9.27 2.75 -10.82
C VAL A 89 -9.76 2.26 -9.45
N LEU A 90 -8.88 1.62 -8.68
CA LEU A 90 -9.20 1.15 -7.34
C LEU A 90 -9.59 2.32 -6.40
N ILE A 91 -8.81 3.40 -6.37
CA ILE A 91 -9.12 4.60 -5.56
C ILE A 91 -10.46 5.20 -5.98
N ALA A 92 -10.73 5.30 -7.29
CA ALA A 92 -12.01 5.80 -7.78
C ALA A 92 -13.20 4.93 -7.31
N CYS A 93 -13.07 3.61 -7.42
CA CYS A 93 -14.05 2.65 -6.92
C CYS A 93 -14.26 2.77 -5.41
N MET A 94 -13.22 3.03 -4.61
CA MET A 94 -13.35 3.26 -3.17
C MET A 94 -14.24 4.44 -2.84
N ILE A 95 -14.00 5.56 -3.52
CA ILE A 95 -14.74 6.80 -3.28
C ILE A 95 -16.22 6.57 -3.64
N SER A 96 -16.47 5.90 -4.76
CA SER A 96 -17.83 5.51 -5.16
C SER A 96 -18.49 4.52 -4.18
N PHE A 97 -17.75 3.52 -3.70
CA PHE A 97 -18.25 2.52 -2.74
C PHE A 97 -18.58 3.16 -1.38
N GLY A 98 -17.68 3.99 -0.85
CA GLY A 98 -17.92 4.75 0.39
C GLY A 98 -19.15 5.64 0.28
N LEU A 99 -19.34 6.32 -0.86
CA LEU A 99 -20.54 7.13 -1.12
C LEU A 99 -21.81 6.27 -1.23
N ALA A 100 -21.71 5.09 -1.83
CA ALA A 100 -22.84 4.16 -1.90
C ALA A 100 -23.25 3.66 -0.51
N MET A 101 -22.30 3.33 0.37
CA MET A 101 -22.57 2.94 1.75
C MET A 101 -23.22 4.05 2.56
N GLU A 102 -22.74 5.29 2.41
CA GLU A 102 -23.35 6.46 3.04
C GLU A 102 -24.80 6.66 2.57
N LYS A 103 -25.07 6.49 1.26
CA LYS A 103 -26.42 6.61 0.70
C LYS A 103 -27.36 5.48 1.14
N THR A 104 -26.85 4.27 1.33
CA THR A 104 -27.67 3.12 1.79
C THR A 104 -27.82 3.06 3.31
N GLY A 105 -27.08 3.89 4.06
CA GLY A 105 -27.02 3.82 5.52
C GLY A 105 -26.28 2.59 6.05
N ALA A 106 -25.56 1.87 5.17
CA ALA A 106 -24.81 0.67 5.54
C ALA A 106 -23.61 1.00 6.45
N ASP A 107 -23.05 2.20 6.32
CA ASP A 107 -22.00 2.72 7.19
C ASP A 107 -22.50 2.86 8.64
N GLN A 108 -23.70 3.42 8.85
CA GLN A 108 -24.34 3.52 10.16
C GLN A 108 -24.69 2.14 10.72
N TYR A 109 -25.26 1.26 9.90
CA TYR A 109 -25.58 -0.11 10.32
C TYR A 109 -24.34 -0.88 10.82
N LEU A 110 -23.23 -0.79 10.10
CA LEU A 110 -21.97 -1.44 10.49
C LEU A 110 -21.35 -0.81 11.73
N ALA A 111 -21.37 0.52 11.83
CA ALA A 111 -20.93 1.21 13.04
C ALA A 111 -21.74 0.74 14.26
N ASP A 112 -23.07 0.67 14.14
CA ASP A 112 -23.96 0.19 15.18
C ASP A 112 -23.68 -1.26 15.58
N LEU A 113 -23.40 -2.14 14.61
CA LEU A 113 -23.06 -3.54 14.87
C LEU A 113 -21.78 -3.67 15.70
N ILE A 114 -20.75 -2.90 15.33
CA ILE A 114 -19.47 -2.88 16.03
C ILE A 114 -19.65 -2.28 17.43
N VAL A 115 -20.41 -1.20 17.56
CA VAL A 115 -20.66 -0.52 18.85
C VAL A 115 -21.48 -1.39 19.79
N ARG A 116 -22.48 -2.12 19.30
CA ARG A 116 -23.21 -3.10 20.12
C ARG A 116 -22.30 -4.22 20.62
N GLY A 117 -21.34 -4.66 19.79
CA GLY A 117 -20.37 -5.69 20.16
C GLY A 117 -19.24 -5.21 21.09
N THR A 118 -18.77 -3.97 20.89
CA THR A 118 -17.49 -3.49 21.47
C THR A 118 -17.59 -2.19 22.28
N GLY A 119 -18.67 -1.42 22.13
CA GLY A 119 -18.82 -0.08 22.73
C GLY A 119 -18.84 -0.10 24.26
N GLN A 120 -19.32 -1.18 24.87
CA GLN A 120 -19.27 -1.44 26.31
C GLN A 120 -17.83 -1.63 26.85
N TYR A 121 -16.85 -1.92 25.99
CA TYR A 121 -15.44 -2.09 26.34
C TYR A 121 -14.59 -0.85 26.01
N GLY A 122 -15.20 0.24 25.52
CA GLY A 122 -14.56 1.53 25.29
C GLY A 122 -13.90 1.72 23.91
N PRO A 123 -13.39 2.93 23.61
CA PRO A 123 -12.86 3.30 22.28
C PRO A 123 -11.71 2.43 21.77
N LEU A 124 -10.88 1.92 22.69
CA LEU A 124 -9.78 1.00 22.38
C LEU A 124 -10.29 -0.33 21.81
N ALA A 125 -11.40 -0.85 22.32
CA ALA A 125 -12.00 -2.09 21.84
C ALA A 125 -12.60 -1.91 20.45
N VAL A 126 -13.18 -0.76 20.16
CA VAL A 126 -13.70 -0.41 18.82
C VAL A 126 -12.53 -0.35 17.82
N LEU A 127 -11.43 0.33 18.17
CA LEU A 127 -10.22 0.38 17.35
C LEU A 127 -9.65 -1.03 17.08
N GLY A 128 -9.59 -1.88 18.11
CA GLY A 128 -9.17 -3.27 18.00
C GLY A 128 -10.07 -4.11 17.11
N GLY A 129 -11.39 -3.93 17.21
CA GLY A 129 -12.36 -4.60 16.34
C GLY A 129 -12.13 -4.27 14.86
N PHE A 130 -11.90 -2.98 14.55
CA PHE A 130 -11.57 -2.56 13.19
C PHE A 130 -10.25 -3.16 12.68
N PHE A 131 -9.22 -3.23 13.53
CA PHE A 131 -7.95 -3.87 13.17
C PHE A 131 -8.15 -5.35 12.82
N ILE A 132 -8.79 -6.11 13.72
CA ILE A 132 -8.99 -7.56 13.56
C ILE A 132 -9.84 -7.84 12.31
N MET A 133 -10.92 -7.07 12.10
CA MET A 133 -11.77 -7.20 10.93
C MET A 133 -10.99 -6.93 9.63
N THR A 134 -10.13 -5.90 9.65
CA THR A 134 -9.29 -5.57 8.49
C THR A 134 -8.32 -6.72 8.19
N VAL A 135 -7.61 -7.25 9.20
CA VAL A 135 -6.73 -8.40 9.02
C VAL A 135 -7.48 -9.62 8.50
N ALA A 136 -8.69 -9.89 9.01
CA ALA A 136 -9.50 -11.00 8.53
C ALA A 136 -9.86 -10.84 7.04
N LEU A 137 -10.22 -9.62 6.61
CA LEU A 137 -10.52 -9.32 5.19
C LEU A 137 -9.29 -9.36 4.29
N THR A 138 -8.09 -9.06 4.81
CA THR A 138 -6.84 -9.18 4.03
C THR A 138 -6.43 -10.60 3.68
N GLN A 139 -7.08 -11.62 4.26
CA GLN A 139 -6.75 -13.02 3.92
C GLN A 139 -7.37 -13.43 2.58
N PRO A 140 -8.69 -13.27 2.35
CA PRO A 140 -9.28 -13.55 1.05
C PRO A 140 -9.09 -12.43 0.02
N MET A 141 -8.76 -11.20 0.45
CA MET A 141 -8.61 -10.03 -0.42
C MET A 141 -7.15 -9.55 -0.47
N SER A 142 -6.79 -8.71 -1.43
CA SER A 142 -5.48 -8.03 -1.37
C SER A 142 -5.44 -6.98 -0.27
N ASN A 143 -4.25 -6.69 0.28
CA ASN A 143 -4.04 -5.65 1.30
C ASN A 143 -4.67 -4.31 0.89
N GLN A 144 -4.46 -3.92 -0.37
CA GLN A 144 -5.04 -2.70 -0.93
C GLN A 144 -6.57 -2.75 -0.94
N ALA A 145 -7.18 -3.86 -1.37
CA ALA A 145 -8.64 -4.00 -1.41
C ALA A 145 -9.27 -4.01 -0.01
N ALA A 146 -8.66 -4.69 0.97
CA ALA A 146 -9.13 -4.70 2.34
C ALA A 146 -9.04 -3.32 3.00
N ALA A 147 -7.91 -2.61 2.82
CA ALA A 147 -7.78 -1.21 3.25
C ALA A 147 -8.88 -0.35 2.63
N LEU A 148 -9.14 -0.55 1.33
CA LEU A 148 -10.11 0.21 0.55
C LEU A 148 -11.53 0.14 1.13
N VAL A 149 -11.95 -1.07 1.51
CA VAL A 149 -13.27 -1.33 2.08
C VAL A 149 -13.34 -0.79 3.50
N MET A 150 -12.30 -1.02 4.30
CA MET A 150 -12.34 -0.74 5.73
C MET A 150 -12.09 0.73 6.08
N LEU A 151 -11.29 1.48 5.32
CA LEU A 151 -11.00 2.88 5.60
C LEU A 151 -12.26 3.77 5.72
N PRO A 152 -13.16 3.81 4.72
CA PRO A 152 -14.33 4.68 4.80
C PRO A 152 -15.25 4.28 5.95
N ILE A 153 -15.42 2.98 6.19
CA ILE A 153 -16.24 2.45 7.28
C ILE A 153 -15.65 2.88 8.63
N ALA A 154 -14.34 2.72 8.83
CA ALA A 154 -13.65 3.06 10.07
C ALA A 154 -13.68 4.56 10.36
N VAL A 155 -13.42 5.39 9.35
CA VAL A 155 -13.44 6.85 9.47
C VAL A 155 -14.86 7.36 9.79
N LYS A 156 -15.87 6.88 9.05
CA LYS A 156 -17.27 7.26 9.31
C LYS A 156 -17.75 6.79 10.68
N SER A 157 -17.38 5.57 11.08
CA SER A 157 -17.71 5.03 12.42
C SER A 157 -17.05 5.84 13.53
N ALA A 158 -15.78 6.23 13.36
CA ALA A 158 -15.09 7.10 14.32
C ALA A 158 -15.79 8.45 14.47
N LEU A 159 -16.16 9.08 13.35
CA LEU A 159 -16.91 10.34 13.36
C LEU A 159 -18.28 10.20 14.05
N ALA A 160 -19.02 9.13 13.76
CA ALA A 160 -20.32 8.86 14.39
C ALA A 160 -20.20 8.65 15.91
N LEU A 161 -19.06 8.14 16.39
CA LEU A 161 -18.76 7.93 17.80
C LEU A 161 -18.10 9.12 18.50
N GLY A 162 -17.88 10.24 17.80
CA GLY A 162 -17.14 11.37 18.34
C GLY A 162 -15.66 11.06 18.63
N LEU A 163 -15.10 10.05 17.98
CA LEU A 163 -13.71 9.64 18.10
C LEU A 163 -12.85 10.26 16.99
N ASN A 164 -11.54 10.26 17.20
CA ASN A 164 -10.59 10.80 16.24
C ASN A 164 -10.49 9.91 14.98
N PRO A 165 -10.96 10.38 13.79
CA PRO A 165 -10.94 9.57 12.57
C PRO A 165 -9.53 9.23 12.08
N ARG A 166 -8.52 10.04 12.44
CA ARG A 166 -7.13 9.78 12.05
C ARG A 166 -6.59 8.52 12.70
N ALA A 167 -6.92 8.30 13.98
CA ALA A 167 -6.50 7.10 14.71
C ALA A 167 -7.02 5.82 14.02
N PHE A 168 -8.29 5.82 13.63
CA PHE A 168 -8.93 4.70 12.94
C PHE A 168 -8.36 4.49 11.53
N ALA A 169 -8.15 5.56 10.75
CA ALA A 169 -7.52 5.47 9.43
C ALA A 169 -6.12 4.86 9.51
N VAL A 170 -5.30 5.30 10.47
CA VAL A 170 -3.94 4.77 10.68
C VAL A 170 -4.00 3.30 11.11
N ALA A 171 -4.85 2.95 12.08
CA ALA A 171 -4.98 1.57 12.55
C ALA A 171 -5.39 0.61 11.43
N VAL A 172 -6.38 0.98 10.60
CA VAL A 172 -6.81 0.18 9.44
C VAL A 172 -5.69 0.07 8.40
N THR A 173 -4.95 1.15 8.15
CA THR A 173 -3.84 1.12 7.18
C THR A 173 -2.75 0.15 7.61
N TYR A 174 -2.39 0.15 8.90
CA TYR A 174 -1.44 -0.81 9.45
C TYR A 174 -2.00 -2.24 9.44
N ALA A 175 -3.26 -2.43 9.87
CA ALA A 175 -3.93 -3.73 9.85
C ALA A 175 -3.94 -4.34 8.45
N ALA A 176 -4.28 -3.54 7.44
CA ALA A 176 -4.31 -3.95 6.04
C ALA A 176 -2.93 -4.36 5.51
N SER A 177 -1.85 -3.83 6.11
CA SER A 177 -0.47 -4.18 5.75
C SER A 177 -0.01 -5.49 6.41
N CYS A 178 -0.76 -6.03 7.38
CA CYS A 178 -0.38 -7.21 8.17
C CYS A 178 -0.91 -8.53 7.58
N SER A 179 -0.67 -8.79 6.29
CA SER A 179 -1.11 -10.04 5.66
C SER A 179 -0.06 -11.14 5.76
N PHE A 180 0.20 -11.57 7.01
CA PHE A 180 1.20 -12.61 7.31
C PHE A 180 0.60 -14.01 7.44
N LEU A 181 -0.72 -14.10 7.56
CA LEU A 181 -1.45 -15.32 7.95
C LEU A 181 -1.64 -16.29 6.78
N THR A 182 -1.66 -15.82 5.53
CA THR A 182 -1.87 -16.66 4.34
C THR A 182 -0.80 -16.41 3.26
N PRO A 183 -0.36 -17.46 2.54
CA PRO A 183 0.64 -17.36 1.48
C PRO A 183 0.04 -16.89 0.15
N LEU A 184 -0.98 -16.02 0.17
CA LEU A 184 -1.63 -15.49 -1.03
C LEU A 184 -1.01 -14.17 -1.49
N GLU A 185 -0.27 -13.52 -0.60
CA GLU A 185 0.44 -12.29 -0.87
C GLU A 185 1.69 -12.56 -1.74
N PRO A 186 1.98 -11.75 -2.78
CA PRO A 186 3.04 -12.04 -3.74
C PRO A 186 4.43 -12.26 -3.10
N ALA A 187 4.80 -11.48 -2.07
CA ALA A 187 6.08 -11.67 -1.40
C ALA A 187 6.13 -13.00 -0.62
N CYS A 188 5.01 -13.41 -0.02
CA CYS A 188 4.89 -14.70 0.65
C CYS A 188 4.98 -15.88 -0.34
N VAL A 189 4.37 -15.76 -1.53
CA VAL A 189 4.41 -16.79 -2.60
C VAL A 189 5.84 -17.04 -3.10
N LEU A 190 6.65 -15.99 -3.22
CA LEU A 190 8.06 -16.10 -3.64
C LEU A 190 8.88 -17.04 -2.75
N VAL A 191 8.54 -17.12 -1.46
CA VAL A 191 9.24 -17.97 -0.49
C VAL A 191 8.51 -19.28 -0.24
N TYR A 192 7.19 -19.33 -0.44
CA TYR A 192 6.34 -20.50 -0.23
C TYR A 192 6.85 -21.74 -0.97
N THR A 193 7.11 -21.61 -2.28
CA THR A 193 7.51 -22.74 -3.13
C THR A 193 8.96 -23.17 -2.92
N PRO A 194 9.98 -22.26 -2.93
CA PRO A 194 11.38 -22.65 -2.73
C PRO A 194 11.67 -23.10 -1.30
N GLY A 195 10.97 -22.52 -0.31
CA GLY A 195 11.13 -22.84 1.11
C GLY A 195 10.43 -24.13 1.55
N ARG A 196 9.66 -24.78 0.67
CA ARG A 196 8.84 -25.98 0.97
C ARG A 196 7.92 -25.79 2.19
N TYR A 197 7.44 -24.56 2.38
CA TYR A 197 6.53 -24.23 3.48
C TYR A 197 5.14 -24.80 3.23
N ARG A 198 4.46 -25.18 4.31
CA ARG A 198 3.05 -25.57 4.28
C ARG A 198 2.19 -24.36 4.63
N PHE A 199 0.95 -24.33 4.17
CA PHE A 199 -0.01 -23.27 4.50
C PHE A 199 -0.12 -23.00 6.01
N PHE A 200 -0.14 -24.06 6.83
CA PHE A 200 -0.21 -23.92 8.29
C PHE A 200 1.04 -23.31 8.94
N ASP A 201 2.21 -23.34 8.28
CA ASP A 201 3.41 -22.69 8.78
C ASP A 201 3.23 -21.16 8.77
N PHE A 202 2.58 -20.63 7.74
CA PHE A 202 2.21 -19.22 7.64
C PHE A 202 1.20 -18.82 8.71
N VAL A 203 0.16 -19.61 8.94
CA VAL A 203 -0.83 -19.30 9.98
C VAL A 203 -0.16 -19.27 11.36
N ARG A 204 0.71 -20.23 11.67
CA ARG A 204 1.39 -20.32 12.96
C ARG A 204 2.34 -19.15 13.22
N VAL A 205 3.23 -18.84 12.28
CA VAL A 205 4.22 -17.76 12.46
C VAL A 205 3.56 -16.39 12.25
N GLY A 206 2.70 -16.29 11.25
CA GLY A 206 1.96 -15.08 10.89
C GLY A 206 1.01 -14.64 11.99
N SER A 207 0.30 -15.55 12.66
CA SER A 207 -0.56 -15.17 13.80
C SER A 207 0.21 -14.53 14.94
N ILE A 208 1.40 -15.05 15.29
CA ILE A 208 2.28 -14.47 16.32
C ILE A 208 2.67 -13.04 15.91
N LEU A 209 3.11 -12.86 14.66
CA LEU A 209 3.52 -11.55 14.15
C LEU A 209 2.35 -10.56 14.12
N THR A 210 1.17 -11.00 13.68
CA THR A 210 -0.06 -10.20 13.67
C THR A 210 -0.45 -9.76 15.08
N ILE A 211 -0.35 -10.63 16.09
CA ILE A 211 -0.64 -10.28 17.48
C ILE A 211 0.34 -9.23 18.01
N VAL A 212 1.63 -9.36 17.68
CA VAL A 212 2.64 -8.38 18.06
C VAL A 212 2.33 -7.02 17.43
N VAL A 213 2.03 -6.98 16.13
CA VAL A 213 1.69 -5.72 15.46
C VAL A 213 0.38 -5.14 15.98
N PHE A 214 -0.62 -5.98 16.26
CA PHE A 214 -1.86 -5.56 16.90
C PHE A 214 -1.59 -4.85 18.24
N ALA A 215 -0.78 -5.46 19.12
CA ALA A 215 -0.44 -4.86 20.41
C ALA A 215 0.29 -3.52 20.24
N ILE A 216 1.25 -3.45 19.31
CA ILE A 216 1.98 -2.23 18.98
C ILE A 216 1.02 -1.14 18.48
N VAL A 217 0.13 -1.46 17.53
CA VAL A 217 -0.79 -0.48 16.94
C VAL A 217 -1.80 0.01 17.96
N ILE A 218 -2.40 -0.88 18.75
CA ILE A 218 -3.35 -0.50 19.81
C ILE A 218 -2.70 0.35 20.90
N TRP A 219 -1.40 0.16 21.16
CA TRP A 219 -0.67 0.95 22.15
C TRP A 219 -0.18 2.30 21.60
N LEU A 220 0.44 2.32 20.41
CA LEU A 220 1.06 3.53 19.83
C LEU A 220 0.06 4.47 19.17
N VAL A 221 -1.00 3.96 18.52
CA VAL A 221 -1.95 4.82 17.80
C VAL A 221 -2.62 5.83 18.74
N PRO A 222 -3.14 5.45 19.92
CA PRO A 222 -3.71 6.42 20.87
C PRO A 222 -2.71 7.44 21.42
N ILE A 223 -1.41 7.10 21.46
CA ILE A 223 -0.35 8.00 21.95
C ILE A 223 -0.11 9.13 20.94
N PHE A 224 -0.03 8.80 19.64
CA PHE A 224 0.19 9.78 18.58
C PHE A 224 -1.10 10.46 18.12
N TRP A 225 -2.22 9.75 18.15
CA TRP A 225 -3.55 10.21 17.80
C TRP A 225 -4.54 9.84 18.90
N PRO A 226 -4.72 10.72 19.90
CA PRO A 226 -5.69 10.52 20.98
C PRO A 226 -7.06 10.13 20.42
N LEU A 227 -7.66 9.08 20.98
CA LEU A 227 -8.92 8.52 20.49
C LEU A 227 -10.11 9.44 20.73
N GLN A 228 -10.05 10.24 21.80
CA GLN A 228 -10.98 11.32 22.07
C GLN A 228 -10.30 12.63 21.66
N PRO A 229 -11.01 13.53 20.96
CA PRO A 229 -10.50 14.86 20.62
C PRO A 229 -10.25 15.74 21.85
#